data_AF-A0A2M7N6H9-F1
#
_entry.id   AF-A0A2M7N6H9-F1
#
_cell.length_a   1.000
_cell.length_b   1.000
_cell.length_c   1.000
_cell.angle_alpha   90.00
_cell.angle_beta   90.00
_cell.angle_gamma   90.00
#
_symmetry.space_group_name_H-M   'P 1'
#
loop_
_entity.id
_entity.type
_entity.pdbx_description
1 polymer ?
#
loop_
_entity_poly.entity_id
_entity_poly.type
_entity_poly.pdbx_seq_one_letter_code
_entity_poly.pdbx_strand_id
1 'polypeptide(L)'
;MKINRINYELYFVAYLDNNLSRGDMLELMAFLAQNPDLEEELNLVKDIKLEPETICFDAKNSLKKKNEEIEISKEKFDELCIGKIENTLNKEEKILLEKHIKLNPELEKEFKLFELTILQPDLSVEFTSKESLKRIELTT
;
A
#
# COMPACT_ATOMS: atom_id res chain seq x y z
N MET A 1 24.06 23.06 4.48
CA MET A 1 24.89 22.58 5.61
C MET A 1 26.34 22.75 5.17
N LYS A 2 27.28 23.16 6.03
CA LYS A 2 28.67 23.32 5.57
C LYS A 2 29.43 22.00 5.68
N ILE A 3 30.16 21.66 4.63
CA ILE A 3 31.06 20.50 4.61
C ILE A 3 32.24 20.71 5.56
N ASN A 4 32.65 19.64 6.25
CA ASN A 4 33.77 19.57 7.18
C ASN A 4 34.24 18.10 7.30
N ARG A 5 35.35 17.87 8.02
CA ARG A 5 35.93 16.53 8.19
C ARG A 5 35.07 15.52 8.96
N ILE A 6 33.95 15.93 9.55
CA ILE A 6 33.01 15.04 10.25
C ILE A 6 31.90 14.57 9.30
N ASN A 7 31.57 15.35 8.27
CA ASN A 7 30.42 15.09 7.41
C ASN A 7 30.77 14.94 5.91
N TYR A 8 32.04 15.05 5.52
CA TYR A 8 32.46 15.02 4.12
C TYR A 8 32.07 13.72 3.40
N GLU A 9 32.04 12.59 4.10
CA GLU A 9 31.62 11.30 3.56
C GLU A 9 30.18 11.34 3.01
N LEU A 10 29.27 12.08 3.66
CA LEU A 10 27.90 12.24 3.16
C LEU A 10 27.89 12.98 1.80
N TYR A 11 28.79 13.95 1.63
CA TYR A 11 28.94 14.66 0.36
C TYR A 11 29.59 13.76 -0.70
N PHE A 12 30.51 12.87 -0.32
CA PHE A 12 31.13 11.91 -1.24
C PHE A 12 30.10 10.93 -1.79
N VAL A 13 29.28 10.32 -0.92
CA VAL A 13 28.20 9.42 -1.34
C VAL A 13 27.23 10.16 -2.27
N ALA A 14 26.78 11.36 -1.89
CA ALA A 14 25.88 12.16 -2.74
C ALA A 14 26.53 12.57 -4.07
N TYR A 15 27.85 12.78 -4.12
CA TYR A 15 28.60 13.04 -5.35
C TYR A 15 28.64 11.82 -6.27
N LEU A 16 28.97 10.65 -5.72
CA LEU A 16 29.07 9.38 -6.46
C LEU A 16 27.70 8.96 -7.03
N ASP A 17 26.63 9.19 -6.28
CA ASP A 17 25.25 8.92 -6.70
C ASP A 17 24.66 9.98 -7.64
N ASN A 18 25.40 11.04 -7.99
CA ASN A 18 24.93 12.20 -8.76
C ASN A 18 23.71 12.92 -8.14
N ASN A 19 23.63 12.93 -6.81
CA ASN A 19 22.53 13.52 -6.03
C ASN A 19 22.88 14.87 -5.37
N LEU A 20 24.04 15.46 -5.67
CA LEU A 20 24.42 16.78 -5.17
C LEU A 20 23.77 17.93 -5.95
N SER A 21 23.32 18.96 -5.24
CA SER A 21 22.92 20.22 -5.85
C SER A 21 24.15 20.98 -6.40
N ARG A 22 23.92 21.92 -7.32
CA ARG A 22 25.00 22.78 -7.86
C ARG A 22 25.71 23.58 -6.77
N GLY A 23 24.99 24.01 -5.72
CA GLY A 23 25.58 24.75 -4.61
C GLY A 23 26.49 23.86 -3.77
N ASP A 24 26.02 22.66 -3.43
CA ASP A 24 26.79 21.72 -2.61
C ASP A 24 28.01 21.16 -3.37
N MET A 25 27.93 21.03 -4.70
CA MET A 25 29.06 20.65 -5.54
C MET A 25 30.19 21.70 -5.49
N LEU A 26 29.84 23.00 -5.49
CA LEU A 26 30.83 24.07 -5.36
C LEU A 26 31.47 24.08 -3.98
N GLU A 27 30.69 23.84 -2.92
CA GLU A 27 31.21 23.71 -1.56
C GLU A 27 32.15 22.51 -1.41
N LEU A 28 31.80 21.36 -1.99
CA LEU A 28 32.65 20.17 -2.03
C LEU A 28 33.97 20.43 -2.75
N MET A 29 33.93 21.05 -3.94
CA MET A 29 35.14 21.38 -4.72
C MET A 29 36.06 22.34 -3.96
N ALA A 30 35.49 23.37 -3.32
CA ALA A 30 36.25 24.31 -2.50
C ALA A 30 36.86 23.66 -1.25
N PHE A 31 36.20 22.64 -0.70
CA PHE A 31 36.68 21.87 0.44
C PHE A 31 37.80 20.89 0.06
N LEU A 32 37.69 20.21 -1.08
CA LEU A 32 38.72 19.32 -1.61
C LEU A 32 39.99 20.08 -1.97
N ALA A 33 39.88 21.26 -2.58
CA ALA A 33 41.03 22.12 -2.87
C ALA A 33 41.85 22.52 -1.63
N GLN A 34 41.25 22.49 -0.45
CA GLN A 34 41.89 22.79 0.84
C GLN A 34 42.33 21.52 1.60
N ASN A 35 41.91 20.33 1.16
CA ASN A 35 42.20 19.04 1.81
C ASN A 35 42.60 18.00 0.74
N PRO A 36 43.86 18.05 0.25
CA PRO A 36 44.33 17.16 -0.83
C PRO A 36 44.25 15.67 -0.46
N ASP A 37 44.37 15.33 0.82
CA ASP A 37 44.24 13.98 1.35
C ASP A 37 42.85 13.38 1.05
N LEU A 38 41.81 14.20 1.13
CA LEU A 38 40.43 13.78 0.86
C LEU A 38 40.13 13.72 -0.65
N GLU A 39 40.83 14.52 -1.45
CA GLU A 39 40.75 14.45 -2.92
C GLU A 39 41.33 13.13 -3.44
N GLU A 40 42.47 12.71 -2.89
CA GLU A 40 43.04 11.38 -3.18
C GLU A 40 42.07 10.26 -2.78
N GLU A 41 41.47 10.34 -1.59
CA GLU A 41 40.47 9.38 -1.13
C GLU A 41 39.26 9.28 -2.08
N LEU A 42 38.72 10.42 -2.51
CA LEU A 42 37.59 10.44 -3.45
C LEU A 42 37.97 9.81 -4.79
N ASN A 43 39.18 10.07 -5.28
CA ASN A 43 39.65 9.51 -6.56
C ASN A 43 39.82 7.98 -6.50
N LEU A 44 40.16 7.40 -5.34
CA LEU A 44 40.25 5.95 -5.18
C LEU A 44 38.91 5.24 -5.33
N VAL A 45 37.80 5.91 -4.98
CA VAL A 45 36.45 5.31 -4.99
C VAL A 45 35.60 5.77 -6.17
N LYS A 46 35.95 6.87 -6.84
CA LYS A 46 35.20 7.46 -7.96
C LYS A 46 34.98 6.51 -9.14
N ASP A 47 35.92 5.60 -9.36
CA ASP A 47 35.89 4.63 -10.46
C ASP A 47 35.24 3.30 -10.07
N ILE A 48 34.85 3.12 -8.80
CA ILE A 48 34.14 1.93 -8.33
C ILE A 48 32.66 2.09 -8.69
N LYS A 49 32.31 1.72 -9.92
CA LYS A 49 30.92 1.64 -10.37
C LYS A 49 30.51 0.19 -10.50
N LEU A 50 29.42 -0.17 -9.83
CA LEU A 50 28.76 -1.44 -10.08
C LEU A 50 27.93 -1.26 -11.35
N GLU A 51 28.29 -1.98 -12.41
CA GLU A 51 27.44 -2.06 -13.60
C GLU A 51 26.13 -2.74 -13.22
N PRO A 52 24.96 -2.14 -13.52
CA PRO A 52 23.69 -2.77 -13.22
C PRO A 52 23.56 -4.06 -14.01
N GLU A 53 23.35 -5.17 -13.31
CA GLU A 53 23.13 -6.46 -13.95
C GLU A 53 21.80 -6.42 -14.71
N THR A 54 21.83 -6.69 -16.02
CA THR A 54 20.64 -6.75 -16.87
C THR A 54 19.89 -8.07 -16.66
N ILE A 55 19.34 -8.26 -15.47
CA ILE A 55 18.50 -9.42 -15.15
C ILE A 55 17.10 -9.16 -15.71
N CYS A 56 16.74 -9.87 -16.78
CA CYS A 56 15.37 -9.87 -17.31
C CYS A 56 14.63 -11.10 -16.82
N PHE A 57 13.48 -10.89 -16.15
CA PHE A 57 12.51 -11.95 -15.92
C PHE A 57 11.53 -11.99 -17.09
N ASP A 58 11.70 -12.94 -18.01
CA ASP A 58 10.95 -12.99 -19.27
C ASP A 58 9.46 -13.31 -19.07
N ALA A 59 9.12 -14.03 -18.01
CA ALA A 59 7.76 -14.46 -17.72
C ALA A 59 6.94 -13.39 -16.96
N LYS A 60 7.05 -12.10 -17.28
CA LYS A 60 6.29 -11.04 -16.56
C LYS A 60 4.77 -11.28 -16.54
N ASN A 61 4.25 -11.95 -17.57
CA ASN A 61 2.83 -12.33 -17.63
C ASN A 61 2.44 -13.40 -16.60
N SER A 62 3.37 -14.22 -16.11
CA SER A 62 3.09 -15.19 -15.03
C SER A 62 2.92 -14.53 -13.66
N LEU A 63 3.43 -13.29 -13.49
CA LEU A 63 3.25 -12.51 -12.27
C LEU A 63 1.86 -11.86 -12.18
N LYS A 64 1.12 -11.81 -13.29
CA LYS A 64 -0.27 -11.34 -13.27
C LYS A 64 -1.11 -12.40 -12.58
N LYS A 65 -1.94 -11.99 -11.62
CA LYS A 65 -3.00 -12.86 -11.09
C LYS A 65 -3.82 -13.34 -12.28
N LYS A 66 -3.78 -14.65 -12.54
CA LYS A 66 -4.63 -15.26 -13.56
C LYS A 66 -6.06 -15.16 -13.06
N ASN A 67 -6.93 -14.52 -13.82
CA ASN A 67 -8.38 -14.50 -13.57
C ASN A 67 -9.04 -15.89 -13.77
N GLU A 68 -8.24 -16.95 -13.89
CA GLU A 68 -8.70 -18.30 -14.23
C GLU A 68 -8.73 -19.25 -13.03
N GLU A 69 -8.24 -18.86 -11.85
CA GLU A 69 -8.48 -19.65 -10.65
C GLU A 69 -9.78 -19.21 -9.99
N ILE A 70 -10.77 -20.08 -10.20
CA ILE A 70 -12.09 -20.20 -9.56
C ILE A 70 -11.94 -20.50 -8.06
N GLU A 71 -10.84 -20.06 -7.45
CA GLU A 71 -10.54 -20.21 -6.04
C GLU A 71 -10.43 -18.80 -5.48
N ILE A 72 -11.59 -18.17 -5.31
CA ILE A 72 -11.71 -17.01 -4.44
C ILE A 72 -11.07 -17.39 -3.10
N SER A 73 -10.07 -16.61 -2.67
CA SER A 73 -9.45 -16.83 -1.36
C SER A 73 -10.53 -16.74 -0.28
N LYS A 74 -10.33 -17.40 0.85
CA LYS A 74 -11.32 -17.40 1.93
C LYS A 74 -11.71 -15.97 2.34
N GLU A 75 -10.74 -15.07 2.43
CA GLU A 75 -10.97 -13.66 2.79
C GLU A 75 -11.89 -12.98 1.78
N LYS A 76 -11.70 -13.25 0.48
CA LYS A 76 -12.53 -12.65 -0.56
C LYS A 76 -13.94 -13.26 -0.58
N PHE A 77 -14.08 -14.53 -0.20
CA PHE A 77 -15.39 -15.15 -0.04
C PHE A 77 -16.15 -14.53 1.14
N ASP A 78 -15.47 -14.31 2.28
CA ASP A 78 -16.05 -13.66 3.45
C ASP A 78 -16.51 -12.23 3.13
N GLU A 79 -15.68 -11.45 2.40
CA GLU A 79 -16.07 -10.11 1.91
C GLU A 79 -17.35 -10.15 1.06
N LEU A 80 -17.47 -11.13 0.16
CA LEU A 80 -18.65 -11.29 -0.68
C LEU A 80 -19.88 -11.68 0.15
N CYS A 81 -19.72 -12.53 1.16
CA CYS A 81 -20.80 -12.91 2.07
C CYS A 81 -21.31 -11.69 2.85
N ILE A 82 -20.40 -10.90 3.42
CA ILE A 82 -20.72 -9.65 4.14
C ILE A 82 -21.41 -8.66 3.21
N GLY A 83 -20.84 -8.42 2.03
CA GLY A 83 -21.45 -7.48 1.09
C GLY A 83 -22.84 -7.93 0.61
N LYS A 84 -23.10 -9.24 0.57
CA LYS A 84 -24.42 -9.79 0.21
C LYS A 84 -25.44 -9.50 1.31
N ILE A 85 -25.11 -9.72 2.58
CA ILE A 85 -26.02 -9.46 3.72
C ILE A 85 -26.23 -7.96 3.95
N GLU A 86 -25.25 -7.12 3.64
CA GLU A 86 -25.35 -5.65 3.70
C GLU A 86 -25.95 -5.03 2.43
N ASN A 87 -26.22 -5.85 1.40
CA ASN A 87 -26.74 -5.43 0.10
C ASN A 87 -25.87 -4.38 -0.62
N THR A 88 -24.55 -4.46 -0.45
CA THR A 88 -23.55 -3.57 -1.07
C THR A 88 -22.93 -4.13 -2.34
N LEU A 89 -23.11 -5.43 -2.64
CA LEU A 89 -22.53 -6.07 -3.83
C LEU A 89 -23.05 -5.49 -5.15
N ASN A 90 -22.14 -5.36 -6.11
CA ASN A 90 -22.46 -5.08 -7.51
C ASN A 90 -22.95 -6.35 -8.26
N LYS A 91 -23.33 -6.19 -9.53
CA LYS A 91 -23.88 -7.30 -10.34
C LYS A 91 -22.88 -8.43 -10.58
N GLU A 92 -21.62 -8.09 -10.84
CA GLU A 92 -20.57 -9.06 -11.14
C GLU A 92 -20.21 -9.89 -9.90
N GLU A 93 -20.14 -9.23 -8.74
CA GLU A 93 -19.86 -9.86 -7.45
C GLU A 93 -20.98 -10.82 -7.02
N LYS A 94 -22.25 -10.49 -7.29
CA LYS A 94 -23.38 -11.40 -7.03
C LYS A 94 -23.26 -12.68 -7.85
N ILE A 95 -22.96 -12.55 -9.14
CA ILE A 95 -22.78 -13.70 -10.03
C ILE A 95 -21.57 -14.55 -9.58
N LEU A 96 -20.50 -13.89 -9.15
CA LEU A 96 -19.29 -14.54 -8.66
C LEU A 96 -19.56 -15.38 -7.41
N LEU A 97 -20.25 -14.79 -6.42
CA LEU A 97 -20.63 -15.49 -5.18
C LEU A 97 -21.55 -16.69 -5.47
N GLU A 98 -22.58 -16.50 -6.29
CA GLU A 98 -23.52 -17.56 -6.66
C GLU A 98 -22.82 -18.72 -7.38
N LYS A 99 -21.88 -18.41 -8.29
CA LYS A 99 -21.06 -19.41 -8.96
C LYS A 99 -20.19 -20.19 -7.97
N HIS A 100 -19.60 -19.51 -6.99
CA HIS A 100 -18.76 -20.14 -5.98
C HIS A 100 -19.53 -21.08 -5.05
N ILE A 101 -20.69 -20.64 -4.56
CA ILE A 101 -21.57 -21.46 -3.72
C ILE A 101 -22.06 -22.69 -4.49
N LYS A 102 -22.41 -22.53 -5.78
CA LYS A 102 -22.87 -23.64 -6.62
C LYS A 102 -21.79 -24.69 -6.88
N LEU A 103 -20.53 -24.29 -6.96
CA LEU A 103 -19.40 -25.20 -7.15
C LEU A 103 -19.02 -25.94 -5.86
N ASN A 104 -19.23 -25.33 -4.69
CA ASN A 104 -18.86 -25.87 -3.39
C ASN A 104 -20.05 -25.83 -2.42
N PRO A 105 -20.86 -26.89 -2.32
CA PRO A 105 -22.02 -26.94 -1.42
C PRO A 105 -21.71 -26.69 0.06
N GLU A 106 -20.46 -26.89 0.50
CA GLU A 106 -20.04 -26.57 1.86
C GLU A 106 -20.05 -25.06 2.14
N LEU A 107 -19.75 -24.23 1.13
CA LEU A 107 -19.82 -22.76 1.23
C LEU A 107 -21.25 -22.25 1.42
N GLU A 108 -22.26 -23.02 1.01
CA GLU A 108 -23.66 -22.68 1.28
C GLU A 108 -23.95 -22.70 2.79
N LYS A 109 -23.34 -23.65 3.53
CA LYS A 109 -23.49 -23.71 4.99
C LYS A 109 -22.80 -22.52 5.66
N GLU A 110 -21.62 -22.15 5.18
CA GLU A 110 -20.87 -21.00 5.69
C GLU A 110 -21.63 -19.70 5.41
N PHE A 111 -22.15 -19.52 4.20
CA PHE A 111 -22.99 -18.35 3.86
C PHE A 111 -24.24 -18.25 4.76
N LYS A 112 -24.91 -19.36 5.07
CA LYS A 112 -26.03 -19.37 6.03
C LYS A 112 -25.64 -18.88 7.43
N LEU A 113 -24.39 -19.13 7.87
CA LEU A 113 -23.92 -18.60 9.15
C LEU A 113 -23.82 -17.06 9.13
N PHE A 114 -23.40 -16.47 8.00
CA PHE A 114 -23.42 -15.01 7.81
C PHE A 114 -24.85 -14.45 7.81
N GLU A 115 -25.82 -15.14 7.19
CA GLU A 115 -27.22 -14.70 7.22
C GLU A 115 -27.78 -14.63 8.65
N LEU A 116 -27.35 -15.52 9.54
CA LEU A 116 -27.75 -15.53 10.95
C LEU A 116 -27.14 -14.39 11.78
N THR A 117 -26.15 -13.65 11.28
CA THR A 117 -25.58 -12.51 12.02
C THR A 117 -26.44 -11.26 11.92
N ILE A 118 -27.43 -11.23 11.01
CA ILE A 118 -28.36 -10.11 10.88
C ILE A 118 -29.41 -10.19 11.99
N LEU A 119 -29.31 -9.29 12.97
CA LEU A 119 -30.30 -9.16 14.04
C LEU A 119 -31.59 -8.54 13.48
N GLN A 120 -32.72 -9.18 13.75
CA GLN A 120 -34.03 -8.59 13.49
C GLN A 120 -34.39 -7.64 14.64
N PRO A 121 -34.59 -6.34 14.37
CA PRO A 121 -35.00 -5.40 15.41
C PRO A 121 -36.42 -5.73 15.87
N ASP A 122 -36.63 -5.68 17.19
CA ASP A 122 -37.98 -5.74 17.75
C ASP A 122 -38.67 -4.38 17.51
N LEU A 123 -39.55 -4.35 16.49
CA LEU A 123 -40.29 -3.16 16.11
C LEU A 123 -41.38 -2.77 17.12
N SER A 124 -41.66 -3.60 18.13
CA SER A 124 -42.55 -3.24 19.23
C SER A 124 -41.88 -2.30 20.25
N VAL A 125 -40.55 -2.29 20.30
CA VAL A 125 -39.77 -1.40 21.17
C VAL A 125 -39.61 -0.04 20.48
N GLU A 126 -40.58 0.85 20.70
CA GLU A 126 -40.54 2.22 20.18
C GLU A 126 -40.14 3.22 21.27
N PHE A 127 -39.16 4.08 20.93
CA PHE A 127 -38.92 5.30 21.69
C PHE A 127 -39.91 6.38 21.25
N THR A 128 -40.92 6.64 22.09
CA THR A 128 -42.06 7.51 21.76
C THR A 128 -41.69 8.98 21.57
N SER A 129 -40.62 9.46 22.21
CA SER A 129 -40.25 10.87 22.26
C SER A 129 -39.13 11.24 21.28
N LYS A 130 -39.20 10.78 20.03
CA LYS A 130 -38.14 11.02 19.00
C LYS A 130 -37.75 12.49 18.84
N GLU A 131 -38.69 13.40 19.05
CA GLU A 131 -38.46 14.85 19.02
C GLU A 131 -37.42 15.32 20.06
N SER A 132 -37.32 14.67 21.22
CA SER A 132 -36.34 15.04 22.26
C SER A 132 -34.91 14.64 21.92
N LEU A 133 -34.68 13.85 20.86
CA LEU A 133 -33.36 13.45 20.40
C LEU A 133 -32.72 14.49 19.47
N LYS A 134 -33.49 15.47 18.98
CA LYS A 134 -32.99 16.50 18.08
C LYS A 134 -32.13 17.50 18.86
N ARG A 135 -30.85 17.63 18.49
CA ARG A 135 -30.00 18.74 18.97
C ARG A 135 -30.45 20.02 18.28
N ILE A 136 -31.10 20.91 19.03
CA ILE A 136 -31.47 22.24 18.54
C ILE A 136 -30.30 23.16 18.87
N GLU A 137 -29.55 23.59 17.85
CA GLU A 137 -28.61 24.70 18.01
C GLU A 137 -29.42 25.99 18.05
N LEU A 138 -29.49 26.62 19.22
CA LEU A 138 -30.10 27.94 19.38
C LEU A 138 -29.16 28.98 18.80
N THR A 139 -29.33 29.31 17.52
CA THR A 139 -28.63 30.44 16.90
C THR A 139 -29.14 31.71 17.56
N THR A 140 -28.28 32.38 18.34
CA THR A 140 -28.53 33.67 18.99
C THR A 140 -27.94 34.79 18.14
#